data_AF-A0AAV6YGK8-F1
#
_entry.id   AF-A0AAV6YGK8-F1
#
_cell.length_a   1.000
_cell.length_b   1.000
_cell.length_c   1.000
_cell.angle_alpha   90.00
_cell.angle_beta   90.00
_cell.angle_gamma   90.00
#
_symmetry.space_group_name_H-M   'P 1'
#
loop_
_entity.id
_entity.type
_entity.pdbx_description
1 polymer ?
#
loop_
_entity_poly.entity_id
_entity_poly.type
_entity_poly.pdbx_seq_one_letter_code
_entity_poly.pdbx_strand_id
1 'polypeptide(L)' 'KFCWKGTIKALLRQAPDHELPIKKLRKKVIAQYYVISSEHHKSEEEILATFNAKIKNNPKFRLLKDRVKLVK' A
#
# COMPACT_ATOMS: atom_id res chain seq x y z
N LYS A 1 4.87 -9.41 12.05
CA LYS A 1 4.94 -9.46 10.57
C LYS A 1 3.89 -8.54 9.98
N PHE A 2 4.28 -7.59 9.13
CA PHE A 2 3.35 -6.57 8.60
C PHE A 2 2.37 -7.11 7.54
N CYS A 3 1.07 -6.82 7.68
CA CYS A 3 -0.01 -7.29 6.81
C CYS A 3 -0.27 -6.38 5.61
N TRP A 4 0.69 -6.31 4.67
CA TRP A 4 0.64 -5.45 3.48
C TRP A 4 -0.72 -5.34 2.78
N LYS A 5 -1.30 -6.47 2.36
CA LYS A 5 -2.57 -6.49 1.60
C LYS A 5 -3.75 -5.95 2.44
N GLY A 6 -3.78 -6.30 3.73
CA GLY A 6 -4.83 -5.87 4.66
C GLY A 6 -4.76 -4.37 4.92
N THR A 7 -3.57 -3.85 5.20
CA THR A 7 -3.34 -2.43 5.41
C THR A 7 -3.71 -1.60 4.18
N ILE A 8 -3.26 -1.99 2.97
CA ILE A 8 -3.63 -1.28 1.73
C ILE A 8 -5.15 -1.28 1.53
N LYS A 9 -5.81 -2.44 1.72
CA LYS A 9 -7.27 -2.54 1.59
C LYS A 9 -8.00 -1.66 2.59
N ALA A 10 -7.56 -1.64 3.85
CA ALA A 10 -8.16 -0.82 4.90
C ALA A 10 -8.00 0.68 4.61
N LEU A 11 -6.83 1.11 4.12
CA LEU A 11 -6.59 2.50 3.75
C LEU A 11 -7.43 2.94 2.55
N LEU A 12 -7.57 2.09 1.53
CA LEU A 12 -8.45 2.38 0.40
C LEU A 12 -9.92 2.41 0.82
N ARG A 13 -10.39 1.50 1.69
CA ARG A 13 -11.79 1.50 2.18
C ARG A 13 -12.15 2.76 2.97
N GLN A 14 -11.18 3.37 3.66
CA GLN A 14 -11.38 4.61 4.41
C GLN A 14 -11.28 5.86 3.52
N ALA A 15 -10.84 5.73 2.27
CA ALA A 15 -10.69 6.85 1.36
C ALA A 15 -12.00 7.17 0.63
N PRO A 16 -12.23 8.44 0.24
CA PRO A 16 -13.33 8.79 -0.64
C PRO A 16 -13.22 8.00 -1.95
N ASP A 17 -14.37 7.55 -2.48
CA ASP A 17 -14.47 6.74 -3.71
C ASP A 17 -13.67 5.42 -3.71
N HIS A 18 -13.23 5.00 -2.52
CA HIS A 18 -12.28 3.91 -2.29
C HIS A 18 -10.98 4.02 -3.10
N GLU A 19 -10.52 5.24 -3.33
CA GLU A 19 -9.31 5.51 -4.11
C GLU A 19 -8.34 6.49 -3.42
N LEU A 20 -7.05 6.29 -3.68
CA LEU A 20 -6.00 7.18 -3.20
C LEU A 20 -4.93 7.41 -4.26
N PRO A 21 -4.33 8.61 -4.33
CA PRO A 21 -3.08 8.81 -5.06
C PRO A 21 -2.00 7.84 -4.57
N ILE A 22 -1.25 7.25 -5.50
CA ILE A 22 -0.21 6.26 -5.21
C ILE A 22 0.79 6.82 -4.19
N LYS A 23 1.18 8.10 -4.34
CA LYS A 23 2.09 8.79 -3.43
C LYS A 23 1.54 8.88 -2.00
N LYS A 24 0.25 9.20 -1.84
CA LYS A 24 -0.41 9.28 -0.52
C LYS A 24 -0.56 7.89 0.10
N LEU A 25 -0.97 6.90 -0.68
CA LEU A 25 -1.10 5.51 -0.23
C LEU A 25 0.26 4.96 0.23
N ARG A 26 1.31 5.13 -0.58
CA ARG A 26 2.69 4.75 -0.26
C ARG A 26 3.12 5.34 1.09
N LYS A 27 2.99 6.66 1.26
CA LYS A 27 3.39 7.34 2.51
C LYS A 27 2.68 6.76 3.74
N LYS A 28 1.36 6.53 3.65
CA LYS A 28 0.58 5.95 4.76
C LYS A 28 0.96 4.51 5.07
N VAL A 29 1.13 3.67 4.05
CA VAL A 29 1.48 2.25 4.24
C VAL A 29 2.87 2.10 4.83
N ILE A 30 3.85 2.86 4.34
CA ILE A 30 5.23 2.82 4.84
C ILE A 30 5.31 3.33 6.27
N ALA A 31 4.58 4.40 6.61
CA ALA A 31 4.50 4.87 8.00
C ALA A 31 3.98 3.78 8.95
N GLN A 32 2.91 3.06 8.57
CA GLN A 32 2.44 1.93 9.38
C GLN A 32 3.42 0.74 9.38
N TYR A 33 4.11 0.49 8.27
CA TYR A 33 5.14 -0.55 8.21
C TYR A 33 6.23 -0.28 9.25
N TYR A 34 6.77 0.94 9.31
CA TYR A 34 7.82 1.26 10.28
C TYR A 34 7.36 1.21 11.74
N VAL A 35 6.09 1.50 12.03
CA VAL A 35 5.55 1.39 13.40
C VAL A 35 5.37 -0.07 13.83
N ILE A 36 4.93 -0.94 12.92
CA ILE A 36 4.58 -2.35 13.23
C ILE A 36 5.77 -3.29 13.02
N SER A 37 6.71 -2.94 12.13
CA SER A 37 7.85 -3.77 11.79
C SER A 37 9.01 -3.48 12.72
N SER A 38 9.33 -4.42 13.60
CA SER A 38 10.60 -4.45 14.34
C SER A 38 11.80 -4.83 13.45
N GLU A 39 11.56 -5.09 12.16
CA GLU A 39 12.55 -5.56 11.19
C GLU A 39 13.18 -4.36 10.47
N HIS A 40 14.36 -3.94 10.93
CA HIS A 40 15.12 -2.79 10.40
C HIS A 40 16.09 -3.15 9.26
N HIS A 41 16.09 -4.40 8.81
CA HIS A 41 17.08 -4.91 7.84
C HIS A 41 16.73 -4.61 6.38
N LYS A 42 15.52 -4.10 6.09
CA LYS A 42 15.09 -3.82 4.72
C LYS A 42 15.41 -2.38 4.34
N SER A 43 16.14 -2.20 3.25
CA SER A 43 16.35 -0.90 2.63
C SER A 43 15.03 -0.30 2.15
N GLU A 44 14.98 1.03 2.06
CA GLU A 44 13.78 1.72 1.56
C GLU A 44 13.37 1.17 0.18
N GLU A 45 14.33 0.97 -0.72
CA GLU A 45 14.09 0.42 -2.06
C GLU A 45 13.36 -0.93 -2.05
N GLU A 46 13.70 -1.82 -1.12
CA GLU A 46 13.02 -3.12 -0.98
C GLU A 46 11.59 -2.98 -0.44
N ILE A 47 11.38 -2.06 0.51
CA ILE A 47 10.06 -1.73 1.04
C ILE A 47 9.19 -1.17 -0.09
N LEU A 48 9.76 -0.34 -0.98
CA LEU A 48 9.09 0.23 -2.14
C LEU A 48 8.76 -0.83 -3.20
N ALA A 49 9.72 -1.67 -3.54
CA ALA A 49 9.51 -2.79 -4.46
C ALA A 49 8.41 -3.70 -3.94
N THR A 50 8.40 -3.99 -2.64
CA THR A 50 7.35 -4.76 -1.98
C THR A 50 6.00 -4.06 -2.12
N PHE A 51 5.90 -2.77 -1.78
CA PHE A 51 4.66 -2.01 -1.92
C PHE A 51 4.12 -2.06 -3.36
N ASN A 52 4.98 -1.75 -4.34
CA ASN A 52 4.64 -1.75 -5.76
C ASN A 52 4.17 -3.12 -6.24
N ALA A 53 4.84 -4.20 -5.81
CA ALA A 53 4.42 -5.56 -6.10
C ALA A 53 3.05 -5.89 -5.48
N LYS A 54 2.75 -5.41 -4.27
CA LYS A 54 1.45 -5.66 -3.60
C LYS A 54 0.29 -4.91 -4.25
N ILE A 55 0.53 -3.74 -4.84
CA ILE A 55 -0.51 -3.01 -5.58
C ILE A 55 -0.71 -3.57 -7.01
N LYS A 56 0.37 -3.98 -7.69
CA LYS A 56 0.31 -4.48 -9.07
C LYS A 56 -0.24 -5.90 -9.16
N ASN A 57 0.10 -6.77 -8.21
CA ASN A 57 -0.26 -8.20 -8.24
C ASN A 57 -1.54 -8.51 -7.44
N ASN A 58 -2.44 -7.54 -7.24
CA ASN A 58 -3.69 -7.77 -6.52
C ASN A 58 -4.89 -7.48 -7.43
N PRO A 59 -5.71 -8.49 -7.78
CA PRO A 59 -6.86 -8.29 -8.66
C PRO A 59 -7.93 -7.36 -8.07
N LYS A 60 -7.93 -7.15 -6.74
CA LYS A 60 -8.85 -6.23 -6.05
C LYS A 60 -8.40 -4.77 -6.12
N PHE A 61 -7.23 -4.49 -6.70
CA PHE A 61 -6.70 -3.13 -6.84
C PHE A 61 -6.57 -2.78 -8.32
N ARG A 62 -7.20 -1.69 -8.74
CA ARG A 62 -7.04 -1.13 -10.08
C ARG A 62 -6.05 0.02 -10.01
N LEU A 63 -4.93 -0.08 -10.73
CA LEU A 63 -4.03 1.04 -10.95
C LEU A 63 -4.59 1.92 -12.07
N LEU A 64 -4.78 3.19 -11.73
CA LEU A 64 -4.96 4.30 -12.66
C LEU A 64 -3.62 5.05 -12.75
N LYS A 65 -3.49 5.99 -13.69
CA LYS A 65 -2.22 6.68 -13.99
C LYS A 65 -1.44 7.16 -12.74
N ASP A 66 -2.12 7.80 -11.78
CA ASP A 66 -1.50 8.25 -10.51
C ASP A 66 -2.27 7.75 -9.26
N ARG A 67 -3.29 6.91 -9.42
CA ARG A 67 -4.20 6.51 -8.33
C ARG A 67 -4.36 5.00 -8.24
N VAL A 68 -4.64 4.50 -7.03
CA VAL A 68 -5.05 3.12 -6.79
C VAL A 68 -6.49 3.15 -6.31
N LYS A 69 -7.35 2.35 -6.94
CA LYS A 69 -8.75 2.18 -6.57
C LYS A 69 -9.02 0.76 -6.11
N LEU A 70 -9.78 0.60 -5.02
CA LEU A 70 -10.30 -0.70 -4.60
C LEU A 70 -11.47 -1.07 -5.52
N VAL A 71 -11.37 -2.22 -6.19
CA VAL A 71 -12.46 -2.82 -6.96
C VAL A 71 -13.09 -3.96 -6.16
N LYS A 72 -14.39 -4.20 -6.40
CA LYS A 72 -15.18 -5.21 -5.68
C LYS A 72 -14.66 -6.62 -5.95
#